data_AF-A0A1U9ZXT2-F1
#
_entry.id   AF-A0A1U9ZXT2-F1
#
_cell.length_a   1.000
_cell.length_b   1.000
_cell.length_c   1.000
_cell.angle_alpha   90.00
_cell.angle_beta   90.00
_cell.angle_gamma   90.00
#
_symmetry.space_group_name_H-M   'P 1'
#
loop_
_entity.id
_entity.type
_entity.pdbx_description
1 polymer ?
#
loop_
_entity_poly.entity_id
_entity_poly.type
_entity_poly.pdbx_seq_one_letter_code
_entity_poly.pdbx_strand_id
1 'polypeptide(L)'
;MLVHRGIWLHDLPRLMLWCRLRGHKPVVDGYGPTPPGADAARWVTCDRCGVRPDPQGNLPPARFDVGQPYTNKLYRAGFVQAMRELGASTWGPGQWPGQPTGTLGGEIVVGKTFGVFSAGIMIGAAGTDHAVSCHLRVWPFGALYLHTEAFGTWLQRRLIPEGYDSRVINVSVDDWAIRWQWWAREDSWSRNDPWWMHGSISLDLVQALFGPKRYSYETVDGPVLGWVKMPEGDTHQVQLTLQRQRLGRPRLKRAKWAWSVGWDTPNGGIPTKPHGRNRITGSAVTVPDEAVETRSWDVLACALIARKLGEDRTRYGYPERKSKG
;
A
#
# COMPACT_ATOMS: atom_id res chain seq x y z
N MET A 1 12.38 -22.30 -12.86
CA MET A 1 11.38 -22.63 -11.82
C MET A 1 11.09 -24.12 -11.97
N LEU A 2 11.22 -24.91 -10.89
CA LEU A 2 11.12 -26.37 -10.96
C LEU A 2 9.76 -26.88 -10.47
N VAL A 3 9.23 -26.29 -9.40
CA VAL A 3 7.91 -26.65 -8.85
C VAL A 3 7.23 -25.38 -8.35
N HIS A 4 5.92 -25.28 -8.58
CA HIS A 4 5.06 -24.24 -8.05
C HIS A 4 3.71 -24.87 -7.70
N ARG A 5 3.39 -24.95 -6.41
CA ARG A 5 2.18 -25.66 -5.92
C ARG A 5 1.55 -24.93 -4.74
N GLY A 6 0.23 -24.73 -4.83
CA GLY A 6 -0.59 -24.35 -3.69
C GLY A 6 -0.97 -25.57 -2.84
N ILE A 7 -1.07 -25.38 -1.53
CA ILE A 7 -1.46 -26.39 -0.55
C ILE A 7 -2.56 -25.77 0.32
N TRP A 8 -3.65 -26.51 0.50
CA TRP A 8 -4.78 -26.09 1.32
C TRP A 8 -5.13 -27.19 2.32
N LEU A 9 -5.24 -26.81 3.59
CA LEU A 9 -5.71 -27.66 4.67
C LEU A 9 -7.03 -27.08 5.16
N HIS A 10 -8.12 -27.75 4.79
CA HIS A 10 -9.47 -27.40 5.20
C HIS A 10 -9.86 -28.11 6.49
N ASP A 11 -10.95 -27.64 7.09
CA ASP A 11 -11.60 -28.26 8.25
C ASP A 11 -10.69 -28.48 9.46
N LEU A 12 -9.64 -27.67 9.59
CA LEU A 12 -8.72 -27.77 10.70
C LEU A 12 -9.43 -27.32 11.98
N PRO A 13 -9.37 -28.13 13.06
CA PRO A 13 -10.04 -27.80 14.31
C PRO A 13 -9.42 -26.55 14.91
N ARG A 14 -10.24 -25.55 15.28
CA ARG A 14 -9.71 -24.36 15.94
C ARG A 14 -9.16 -24.67 17.32
N LEU A 15 -7.99 -24.09 17.63
CA LEU A 15 -7.43 -24.10 18.97
C LEU A 15 -8.31 -23.25 19.91
N MET A 16 -9.21 -23.92 20.62
CA MET A 16 -10.25 -23.30 21.44
C MET A 16 -10.29 -23.83 22.87
N LEU A 17 -9.18 -24.37 23.39
CA LEU A 17 -9.15 -25.02 24.70
C LEU A 17 -9.84 -24.16 25.78
N TRP A 18 -9.51 -22.88 25.85
CA TRP A 18 -10.08 -21.95 26.81
C TRP A 18 -11.59 -21.67 26.59
N CYS A 19 -12.06 -21.61 25.35
CA CYS A 19 -13.48 -21.38 25.06
C CYS A 19 -14.32 -22.62 25.34
N ARG A 20 -13.77 -23.83 25.11
CA ARG A 20 -14.42 -25.09 25.47
C ARG A 20 -14.58 -25.22 26.98
N LEU A 21 -13.60 -24.77 27.76
CA LEU A 21 -13.63 -24.85 29.22
C LEU A 21 -14.46 -23.74 29.89
N ARG A 22 -14.39 -22.50 29.39
CA ARG A 22 -14.96 -21.32 30.06
C ARG A 22 -16.07 -20.63 29.25
N GLY A 23 -16.56 -21.27 28.20
CA GLY A 23 -17.45 -20.65 27.22
C GLY A 23 -16.78 -19.57 26.38
N HIS A 24 -17.49 -19.13 25.35
CA HIS A 24 -17.09 -17.97 24.56
C HIS A 24 -17.24 -16.68 25.36
N LYS A 25 -16.30 -15.75 25.20
CA LYS A 25 -16.36 -14.38 25.73
C LYS A 25 -16.84 -13.43 24.62
N PRO A 26 -18.13 -13.06 24.56
CA PRO A 26 -18.68 -12.24 23.49
C PRO A 26 -18.21 -10.78 23.59
N VAL A 27 -17.72 -10.24 22.49
CA VAL A 27 -17.34 -8.83 22.32
C VAL A 27 -17.83 -8.32 20.98
N VAL A 28 -18.04 -7.00 20.89
CA VAL A 28 -18.28 -6.29 19.64
C VAL A 28 -16.97 -6.14 18.87
N ASP A 29 -17.03 -6.38 17.58
CA ASP A 29 -15.95 -6.22 16.62
C ASP A 29 -16.48 -5.51 15.37
N GLY A 30 -15.60 -5.01 14.49
CA GLY A 30 -16.04 -4.19 13.37
C GLY A 30 -14.93 -3.50 12.61
N TYR A 31 -15.33 -2.68 11.63
CA TYR A 31 -14.43 -1.79 10.90
C TYR A 31 -15.03 -0.38 10.80
N GLY A 32 -14.20 0.61 10.46
CA GLY A 32 -14.62 1.99 10.21
C GLY A 32 -14.72 2.86 11.48
N PRO A 33 -14.61 4.19 11.32
CA PRO A 33 -14.48 5.14 12.42
C PRO A 33 -15.74 5.26 13.29
N THR A 34 -15.55 5.70 14.54
CA THR A 34 -16.59 6.27 15.42
C THR A 34 -16.25 7.77 15.55
N PRO A 35 -16.97 8.74 14.93
CA PRO A 35 -18.41 8.84 14.68
C PRO A 35 -18.84 8.69 13.19
N PRO A 36 -20.16 8.72 12.86
CA PRO A 36 -20.72 8.20 11.60
C PRO A 36 -20.23 8.83 10.28
N GLY A 37 -19.88 7.97 9.34
CA GLY A 37 -19.67 8.18 7.90
C GLY A 37 -19.84 6.84 7.19
N ALA A 38 -20.11 6.84 5.87
CA ALA A 38 -20.37 5.62 5.11
C ALA A 38 -19.18 4.64 5.26
N ASP A 39 -19.49 3.36 5.50
CA ASP A 39 -18.55 2.23 5.63
C ASP A 39 -18.03 1.94 7.05
N ALA A 40 -18.94 1.91 8.05
CA ALA A 40 -18.69 1.23 9.31
C ALA A 40 -19.66 0.04 9.50
N ALA A 41 -19.15 -1.08 10.01
CA ALA A 41 -19.96 -2.24 10.37
C ALA A 41 -19.54 -2.76 11.75
N ARG A 42 -20.48 -3.37 12.48
CA ARG A 42 -20.22 -4.02 13.77
C ARG A 42 -20.87 -5.40 13.82
N TRP A 43 -20.25 -6.32 14.52
CA TRP A 43 -20.73 -7.69 14.71
C TRP A 43 -20.24 -8.28 16.03
N VAL A 44 -20.72 -9.47 16.39
CA VAL A 44 -20.29 -10.17 17.61
C VAL A 44 -19.27 -11.25 17.30
N THR A 45 -18.32 -11.43 18.22
CA THR A 45 -17.28 -12.43 18.11
C THR A 45 -16.75 -12.82 19.48
N CYS A 46 -15.99 -13.91 19.55
CA CYS A 46 -15.30 -14.29 20.77
C CYS A 46 -13.92 -13.61 20.88
N ASP A 47 -13.69 -12.86 21.95
CA ASP A 47 -12.42 -12.18 22.29
C ASP A 47 -11.23 -13.15 22.47
N ARG A 48 -11.52 -14.42 22.77
CA ARG A 48 -10.49 -15.43 23.03
C ARG A 48 -10.05 -16.16 21.77
N CYS A 49 -11.00 -16.60 20.94
CA CYS A 49 -10.72 -17.50 19.80
C CYS A 49 -11.07 -16.91 18.43
N GLY A 50 -11.66 -15.71 18.38
CA GLY A 50 -12.01 -15.03 17.14
C GLY A 50 -13.22 -15.61 16.41
N VAL A 51 -13.79 -16.72 16.89
CA VAL A 51 -14.98 -17.36 16.29
C VAL A 51 -16.15 -16.37 16.29
N ARG A 52 -16.96 -16.44 15.24
CA ARG A 52 -18.19 -15.66 15.08
C ARG A 52 -19.40 -16.58 15.28
N PRO A 53 -20.51 -16.06 15.81
CA PRO A 53 -21.77 -16.78 15.80
C PRO A 53 -22.29 -16.91 14.35
N ASP A 54 -23.21 -17.85 14.12
CA ASP A 54 -23.88 -18.05 12.84
C ASP A 54 -25.41 -17.99 13.03
N PRO A 55 -26.11 -17.02 12.39
CA PRO A 55 -25.58 -15.91 11.60
C PRO A 55 -24.73 -14.94 12.42
N GLN A 56 -23.79 -14.24 11.78
CA GLN A 56 -22.87 -13.28 12.43
C GLN A 56 -23.60 -12.11 13.13
N GLY A 57 -24.79 -11.76 12.63
CA GLY A 57 -25.54 -10.58 13.04
C GLY A 57 -24.92 -9.27 12.52
N ASN A 58 -25.72 -8.20 12.54
CA ASN A 58 -25.27 -6.86 12.18
C ASN A 58 -25.69 -5.88 13.28
N LEU A 59 -24.70 -5.23 13.89
CA LEU A 59 -24.89 -4.28 14.97
C LEU A 59 -24.73 -2.84 14.44
N PRO A 60 -25.53 -1.88 14.93
CA PRO A 60 -25.43 -0.49 14.51
C PRO A 60 -24.15 0.15 15.08
N PRO A 61 -23.21 0.66 14.24
CA PRO A 61 -21.97 1.27 14.70
C PRO A 61 -22.15 2.43 15.68
N ALA A 62 -23.26 3.17 15.55
CA ALA A 62 -23.59 4.28 16.44
C ALA A 62 -23.91 3.86 17.89
N ARG A 63 -24.14 2.57 18.17
CA ARG A 63 -24.48 2.07 19.51
C ARG A 63 -23.45 1.12 20.11
N PHE A 64 -22.52 0.62 19.30
CA PHE A 64 -21.62 -0.45 19.69
C PHE A 64 -20.19 -0.13 19.27
N ASP A 65 -19.32 0.05 20.25
CA ASP A 65 -17.90 0.29 20.04
C ASP A 65 -17.12 -1.02 19.92
N VAL A 66 -16.08 -1.03 19.09
CA VAL A 66 -15.18 -2.20 18.96
C VAL A 66 -14.53 -2.48 20.33
N GLY A 67 -14.49 -3.75 20.72
CA GLY A 67 -13.97 -4.20 22.00
C GLY A 67 -14.98 -4.15 23.16
N GLN A 68 -16.14 -3.52 22.98
CA GLN A 68 -17.19 -3.49 24.00
C GLN A 68 -17.68 -4.93 24.31
N PRO A 69 -17.76 -5.33 25.59
CA PRO A 69 -18.37 -6.60 25.96
C PRO A 69 -19.81 -6.67 25.45
N TYR A 70 -20.14 -7.72 24.67
CA TYR A 70 -21.50 -7.90 24.18
C TYR A 70 -22.30 -8.69 25.21
N THR A 71 -22.97 -7.96 26.10
CA THR A 71 -23.69 -8.50 27.27
C THR A 71 -25.17 -8.77 26.99
N ASN A 72 -25.58 -8.72 25.73
CA ASN A 72 -26.99 -8.58 25.41
C ASN A 72 -27.81 -9.76 25.96
N LYS A 73 -28.72 -9.45 26.91
CA LYS A 73 -29.63 -10.40 27.56
C LYS A 73 -30.56 -11.11 26.55
N LEU A 74 -30.62 -10.61 25.32
CA LEU A 74 -31.37 -11.16 24.19
C LEU A 74 -30.91 -12.56 23.74
N TYR A 75 -29.74 -13.02 24.20
CA TYR A 75 -29.34 -14.43 24.07
C TYR A 75 -30.14 -15.37 25.00
N ARG A 76 -30.85 -14.83 26.01
CA ARG A 76 -31.65 -15.57 27.01
C ARG A 76 -33.15 -15.27 26.95
N ALA A 77 -33.58 -14.16 26.33
CA ALA A 77 -34.97 -13.74 26.29
C ALA A 77 -35.42 -13.53 24.84
N GLY A 78 -36.34 -14.39 24.37
CA GLY A 78 -37.12 -14.31 23.13
C GLY A 78 -36.64 -13.36 22.02
N PHE A 79 -36.12 -13.95 20.94
CA PHE A 79 -35.62 -13.30 19.71
C PHE A 79 -36.50 -12.15 19.15
N VAL A 80 -37.82 -12.20 19.35
CA VAL A 80 -38.78 -11.25 18.74
C VAL A 80 -38.79 -9.88 19.43
N GLN A 81 -38.63 -9.82 20.76
CA GLN A 81 -38.62 -8.55 21.50
C GLN A 81 -37.29 -7.81 21.30
N ALA A 82 -36.21 -8.58 21.15
CA ALA A 82 -34.87 -8.12 20.81
C ALA A 82 -34.81 -7.31 19.51
N MET A 83 -35.47 -7.84 18.48
CA MET A 83 -35.48 -7.28 17.13
C MET A 83 -36.26 -5.97 17.06
N ARG A 84 -37.30 -5.80 17.90
CA ARG A 84 -38.03 -4.53 18.02
C ARG A 84 -37.19 -3.41 18.64
N GLU A 85 -36.33 -3.72 19.61
CA GLU A 85 -35.49 -2.71 20.29
C GLU A 85 -34.26 -2.28 19.47
N LEU A 86 -33.74 -3.17 18.62
CA LEU A 86 -32.52 -2.92 17.84
C LEU A 86 -32.77 -2.14 16.52
N GLY A 87 -34.00 -2.14 16.00
CA GLY A 87 -34.38 -1.43 14.77
C GLY A 87 -34.40 -2.32 13.51
N ALA A 88 -35.09 -1.87 12.47
CA ALA A 88 -35.53 -2.71 11.33
C ALA A 88 -34.41 -3.32 10.44
N SER A 89 -33.16 -2.87 10.54
CA SER A 89 -32.02 -3.40 9.75
C SER A 89 -31.08 -4.33 10.54
N THR A 90 -31.32 -4.49 11.84
CA THR A 90 -30.41 -5.21 12.75
C THR A 90 -30.94 -6.61 13.04
N TRP A 91 -30.10 -7.60 12.78
CA TRP A 91 -30.38 -9.00 13.14
C TRP A 91 -29.34 -9.39 14.19
N GLY A 92 -29.82 -9.91 15.32
CA GLY A 92 -28.94 -10.34 16.40
C GLY A 92 -27.99 -11.47 15.96
N PRO A 93 -26.83 -11.62 16.61
CA PRO A 93 -25.97 -12.77 16.39
C PRO A 93 -26.68 -14.08 16.73
N GLY A 94 -26.45 -15.13 15.94
CA GLY A 94 -26.96 -16.47 16.16
C GLY A 94 -26.17 -17.28 17.17
N GLN A 95 -26.21 -18.61 17.03
CA GLN A 95 -25.53 -19.52 17.95
C GLN A 95 -24.04 -19.60 17.65
N TRP A 96 -23.22 -19.89 18.67
CA TRP A 96 -21.84 -20.26 18.43
C TRP A 96 -21.78 -21.59 17.67
N PRO A 97 -20.96 -21.72 16.62
CA PRO A 97 -20.79 -22.99 15.93
C PRO A 97 -20.26 -24.05 16.91
N GLY A 98 -20.84 -25.25 16.88
CA GLY A 98 -20.45 -26.33 17.80
C GLY A 98 -19.04 -26.87 17.52
N GLN A 99 -18.60 -26.84 16.26
CA GLN A 99 -17.29 -27.27 15.81
C GLN A 99 -16.72 -26.28 14.79
N PRO A 100 -16.22 -25.11 15.23
CA PRO A 100 -15.65 -24.16 14.30
C PRO A 100 -14.33 -24.71 13.77
N THR A 101 -14.28 -24.81 12.45
CA THR A 101 -13.08 -25.13 11.70
C THR A 101 -12.45 -23.86 11.14
N GLY A 102 -11.35 -24.03 10.43
CA GLY A 102 -10.83 -23.00 9.55
C GLY A 102 -9.87 -23.61 8.54
N THR A 103 -9.26 -22.73 7.77
CA THR A 103 -8.40 -23.13 6.66
C THR A 103 -7.01 -22.54 6.86
N LEU A 104 -6.00 -23.37 6.56
CA LEU A 104 -4.63 -22.93 6.33
C LEU A 104 -4.33 -23.11 4.85
N GLY A 105 -3.84 -22.05 4.22
CA GLY A 105 -3.37 -22.09 2.85
C GLY A 105 -1.88 -21.84 2.79
N GLY A 106 -1.27 -22.23 1.69
CA GLY A 106 0.13 -22.00 1.46
C GLY A 106 0.53 -22.28 0.04
N GLU A 107 1.75 -21.86 -0.29
CA GLU A 107 2.33 -22.02 -1.60
C GLU A 107 3.81 -22.37 -1.43
N ILE A 108 4.25 -23.38 -2.17
CA ILE A 108 5.67 -23.74 -2.27
C ILE A 108 6.15 -23.51 -3.70
N VAL A 109 7.26 -22.77 -3.79
CA VAL A 109 8.00 -22.51 -5.02
C VAL A 109 9.39 -23.12 -4.86
N VAL A 110 9.79 -24.00 -5.75
CA VAL A 110 11.12 -24.62 -5.77
C VAL A 110 11.91 -24.12 -6.96
N GLY A 111 13.13 -23.64 -6.69
CA GLY A 111 14.08 -23.11 -7.66
C GLY A 111 14.34 -21.62 -7.49
N LYS A 112 15.06 -21.04 -8.46
CA LYS A 112 15.53 -19.65 -8.41
C LYS A 112 14.36 -18.67 -8.19
N THR A 113 14.46 -17.89 -7.12
CA THR A 113 13.56 -16.77 -6.79
C THR A 113 14.23 -15.42 -7.13
N PHE A 114 13.54 -14.32 -6.85
CA PHE A 114 14.14 -12.97 -6.87
C PHE A 114 14.61 -12.57 -5.46
N GLY A 115 15.58 -11.67 -5.38
CA GLY A 115 16.26 -11.32 -4.12
C GLY A 115 17.09 -12.49 -3.54
N VAL A 116 17.96 -12.21 -2.57
CA VAL A 116 18.80 -13.24 -1.95
C VAL A 116 18.02 -13.97 -0.85
N PHE A 117 17.36 -13.21 0.02
CA PHE A 117 16.64 -13.73 1.17
C PHE A 117 15.45 -12.83 1.50
N SER A 118 14.36 -13.40 2.01
CA SER A 118 13.31 -12.63 2.68
C SER A 118 12.52 -13.52 3.62
N ALA A 119 12.29 -13.05 4.84
CA ALA A 119 11.41 -13.70 5.79
C ALA A 119 10.50 -12.64 6.40
N GLY A 120 9.20 -12.90 6.41
CA GLY A 120 8.23 -11.95 6.93
C GLY A 120 7.00 -12.62 7.50
N ILE A 121 6.36 -11.89 8.41
CA ILE A 121 5.06 -12.19 8.98
C ILE A 121 4.21 -10.93 8.83
N MET A 122 3.02 -11.09 8.30
CA MET A 122 1.99 -10.08 8.23
C MET A 122 0.85 -10.47 9.16
N ILE A 123 0.30 -9.48 9.84
CA ILE A 123 -0.96 -9.57 10.57
C ILE A 123 -1.93 -8.67 9.83
N GLY A 124 -2.95 -9.28 9.23
CA GLY A 124 -3.92 -8.57 8.41
C GLY A 124 -4.78 -7.62 9.25
N ALA A 125 -5.27 -6.52 8.68
CA ALA A 125 -6.30 -5.69 9.30
C ALA A 125 -7.71 -6.24 9.10
N ALA A 126 -8.71 -5.70 9.81
CA ALA A 126 -10.10 -6.16 9.65
C ALA A 126 -10.54 -6.02 8.19
N GLY A 127 -11.04 -7.12 7.60
CA GLY A 127 -11.46 -7.18 6.19
C GLY A 127 -10.40 -7.66 5.20
N THR A 128 -9.18 -7.94 5.66
CA THR A 128 -8.17 -8.64 4.85
C THR A 128 -8.51 -10.11 4.67
N ASP A 129 -8.09 -10.69 3.55
CA ASP A 129 -8.31 -12.11 3.23
C ASP A 129 -7.60 -13.05 4.23
N HIS A 130 -6.44 -12.63 4.75
CA HIS A 130 -5.61 -13.46 5.62
C HIS A 130 -5.36 -12.77 6.97
N ALA A 131 -5.78 -13.42 8.07
CA ALA A 131 -5.58 -12.86 9.40
C ALA A 131 -4.09 -12.83 9.79
N VAL A 132 -3.34 -13.86 9.42
CA VAL A 132 -1.89 -13.95 9.55
C VAL A 132 -1.33 -14.57 8.29
N SER A 133 -0.29 -13.98 7.71
CA SER A 133 0.49 -14.65 6.67
C SER A 133 1.97 -14.59 7.02
N CYS A 134 2.73 -15.53 6.49
CA CYS A 134 4.18 -15.48 6.57
C CYS A 134 4.79 -16.02 5.29
N HIS A 135 6.02 -15.59 5.04
CA HIS A 135 6.80 -16.12 3.93
C HIS A 135 8.24 -16.31 4.34
N LEU A 136 8.87 -17.29 3.70
CA LEU A 136 10.31 -17.52 3.73
C LEU A 136 10.78 -17.74 2.31
N ARG A 137 11.73 -16.94 1.85
CA ARG A 137 12.32 -16.99 0.53
C ARG A 137 13.82 -17.06 0.66
N VAL A 138 14.44 -18.03 -0.01
CA VAL A 138 15.88 -18.24 -0.01
C VAL A 138 16.34 -18.57 -1.42
N TRP A 139 17.16 -17.70 -2.00
CA TRP A 139 17.76 -17.96 -3.29
C TRP A 139 18.96 -18.91 -3.16
N PRO A 140 19.18 -19.85 -4.09
CA PRO A 140 18.35 -20.19 -5.26
C PRO A 140 17.33 -21.32 -4.99
N PHE A 141 17.03 -21.62 -3.72
CA PHE A 141 16.32 -22.82 -3.34
C PHE A 141 14.81 -22.74 -3.54
N GLY A 142 14.19 -21.60 -3.22
CA GLY A 142 12.74 -21.47 -3.34
C GLY A 142 12.10 -20.46 -2.40
N ALA A 143 10.77 -20.54 -2.32
CA ALA A 143 9.95 -19.78 -1.40
C ALA A 143 8.84 -20.66 -0.81
N LEU A 144 8.49 -20.39 0.45
CA LEU A 144 7.34 -20.92 1.15
C LEU A 144 6.48 -19.74 1.59
N TYR A 145 5.22 -19.74 1.20
CA TYR A 145 4.21 -18.81 1.67
C TYR A 145 3.19 -19.60 2.46
N LEU A 146 2.81 -19.11 3.63
CA LEU A 146 1.77 -19.69 4.45
C LEU A 146 0.82 -18.57 4.85
N HIS A 147 -0.47 -18.85 4.89
CA HIS A 147 -1.45 -17.92 5.38
C HIS A 147 -2.56 -18.65 6.12
N THR A 148 -3.15 -17.90 7.04
CA THR A 148 -4.31 -18.31 7.79
C THR A 148 -5.49 -17.51 7.26
N GLU A 149 -6.59 -18.19 6.98
CA GLU A 149 -7.86 -17.52 6.67
C GLU A 149 -8.40 -16.86 7.96
N ALA A 150 -9.58 -17.25 8.42
CA ALA A 150 -10.12 -16.79 9.70
C ALA A 150 -9.40 -17.40 10.94
N PHE A 151 -8.32 -18.16 10.76
CA PHE A 151 -7.46 -18.63 11.85
C PHE A 151 -6.57 -17.48 12.32
N GLY A 152 -6.52 -17.19 13.62
CA GLY A 152 -5.70 -16.10 14.14
C GLY A 152 -6.39 -14.72 14.18
N THR A 153 -7.68 -14.62 13.82
CA THR A 153 -8.45 -13.36 13.95
C THR A 153 -8.41 -12.77 15.37
N TRP A 154 -8.29 -13.61 16.40
CA TRP A 154 -8.11 -13.14 17.80
C TRP A 154 -6.79 -12.40 17.99
N LEU A 155 -5.71 -12.85 17.33
CA LEU A 155 -4.38 -12.25 17.41
C LEU A 155 -4.36 -10.95 16.61
N GLN A 156 -4.90 -11.00 15.40
CA GLN A 156 -5.16 -9.84 14.55
C GLN A 156 -5.84 -8.70 15.32
N ARG A 157 -6.94 -8.97 16.03
CA ARG A 157 -7.65 -7.94 16.80
C ARG A 157 -6.87 -7.39 17.97
N ARG A 158 -6.11 -8.24 18.66
CA ARG A 158 -5.31 -7.80 19.81
C ARG A 158 -4.19 -6.87 19.38
N LEU A 159 -3.65 -7.10 18.19
CA LEU A 159 -2.49 -6.35 17.71
C LEU A 159 -2.90 -5.19 16.79
N ILE A 160 -4.02 -5.29 16.09
CA ILE A 160 -4.59 -4.28 15.21
C ILE A 160 -6.08 -4.12 15.56
N PRO A 161 -6.40 -3.44 16.67
CA PRO A 161 -7.78 -3.26 17.11
C PRO A 161 -8.57 -2.30 16.22
N GLU A 162 -7.86 -1.39 15.54
CA GLU A 162 -8.44 -0.31 14.74
C GLU A 162 -7.69 -0.12 13.42
N GLY A 163 -8.41 0.33 12.38
CA GLY A 163 -7.85 0.68 11.07
C GLY A 163 -7.91 -0.43 10.01
N TYR A 164 -7.50 -0.07 8.79
CA TYR A 164 -7.48 -0.94 7.61
C TYR A 164 -6.06 -1.34 7.19
N ASP A 165 -5.05 -0.90 7.94
CA ASP A 165 -3.65 -1.12 7.58
C ASP A 165 -3.13 -2.38 8.29
N SER A 166 -2.87 -3.44 7.52
CA SER A 166 -2.15 -4.62 8.00
C SER A 166 -0.79 -4.23 8.55
N ARG A 167 -0.23 -5.05 9.44
CA ARG A 167 1.09 -4.84 10.02
C ARG A 167 2.07 -5.92 9.59
N VAL A 168 3.27 -5.49 9.22
CA VAL A 168 4.32 -6.38 8.70
C VAL A 168 5.55 -6.32 9.58
N ILE A 169 6.06 -7.50 9.89
CA ILE A 169 7.42 -7.73 10.37
C ILE A 169 8.15 -8.47 9.26
N ASN A 170 9.11 -7.83 8.61
CA ASN A 170 9.83 -8.43 7.49
C ASN A 170 11.31 -8.06 7.53
N VAL A 171 12.16 -9.03 7.22
CA VAL A 171 13.58 -8.83 6.94
C VAL A 171 13.87 -9.39 5.56
N SER A 172 14.62 -8.65 4.75
CA SER A 172 14.98 -9.06 3.40
C SER A 172 16.41 -8.64 3.07
N VAL A 173 17.03 -9.44 2.21
CA VAL A 173 18.35 -9.17 1.61
C VAL A 173 18.17 -9.17 0.10
N ASP A 174 18.23 -8.00 -0.51
CA ASP A 174 18.13 -7.78 -1.96
C ASP A 174 18.98 -6.57 -2.37
N ASP A 175 19.35 -6.50 -3.65
CA ASP A 175 20.11 -5.36 -4.23
C ASP A 175 21.32 -4.88 -3.40
N TRP A 176 22.08 -5.81 -2.80
CA TRP A 176 23.15 -5.49 -1.85
C TRP A 176 22.68 -4.59 -0.70
N ALA A 177 21.52 -4.87 -0.12
CA ALA A 177 21.02 -4.21 1.07
C ALA A 177 20.26 -5.20 1.97
N ILE A 178 20.38 -5.01 3.28
CA ILE A 178 19.50 -5.61 4.28
C ILE A 178 18.41 -4.58 4.54
N ARG A 179 17.15 -4.94 4.28
CA ARG A 179 15.98 -4.10 4.56
C ARG A 179 15.13 -4.74 5.64
N TRP A 180 14.56 -3.92 6.51
CA TRP A 180 13.63 -4.40 7.52
C TRP A 180 12.40 -3.50 7.63
N GLN A 181 11.34 -4.16 8.06
CA GLN A 181 10.08 -3.58 8.48
C GLN A 181 9.76 -4.20 9.84
N TRP A 182 9.61 -3.38 10.88
CA TRP A 182 9.22 -3.80 12.21
C TRP A 182 7.89 -3.18 12.55
N TRP A 183 6.82 -3.98 12.57
CA TRP A 183 5.47 -3.52 12.85
C TRP A 183 4.96 -2.44 11.87
N ALA A 184 5.57 -2.35 10.68
CA ALA A 184 5.26 -1.37 9.65
C ALA A 184 3.85 -1.56 9.10
N ARG A 185 3.25 -0.51 8.53
CA ARG A 185 2.03 -0.67 7.73
C ARG A 185 2.38 -1.40 6.43
N GLU A 186 1.51 -2.29 5.99
CA GLU A 186 1.62 -2.91 4.67
C GLU A 186 1.44 -1.87 3.56
N ASP A 187 2.25 -1.98 2.50
CA ASP A 187 2.21 -1.17 1.26
C ASP A 187 2.15 0.35 1.44
N SER A 188 2.52 0.83 2.62
CA SER A 188 2.47 2.24 2.96
C SER A 188 3.70 2.64 3.76
N TRP A 189 4.14 3.87 3.50
CA TRP A 189 5.21 4.51 4.23
C TRP A 189 4.78 5.93 4.54
N SER A 190 4.87 6.32 5.80
CA SER A 190 4.66 7.69 6.24
C SER A 190 5.98 8.27 6.73
N ARG A 191 6.21 9.54 6.42
CA ARG A 191 7.32 10.30 7.01
C ARG A 191 7.21 10.39 8.54
N ASN A 192 5.99 10.23 9.08
CA ASN A 192 5.72 10.25 10.50
C ASN A 192 5.91 8.87 11.16
N ASP A 193 6.18 7.82 10.40
CA ASP A 193 6.47 6.51 11.00
C ASP A 193 7.78 6.57 11.80
N PRO A 194 7.81 6.01 13.02
CA PRO A 194 9.04 5.90 13.80
C PRO A 194 10.18 5.30 12.98
N TRP A 195 11.37 5.90 13.12
CA TRP A 195 12.57 5.52 12.37
C TRP A 195 12.96 4.04 12.52
N TRP A 196 12.56 3.38 13.62
CA TRP A 196 12.85 1.97 13.86
C TRP A 196 11.95 1.04 13.05
N MET A 197 10.77 1.49 12.60
CA MET A 197 9.80 0.66 11.89
C MET A 197 10.24 0.31 10.48
N HIS A 198 11.06 1.15 9.85
CA HIS A 198 11.59 0.94 8.52
C HIS A 198 13.07 1.24 8.51
N GLY A 199 13.85 0.35 7.92
CA GLY A 199 15.25 0.69 7.69
C GLY A 199 15.90 -0.16 6.62
N SER A 200 17.07 0.32 6.23
CA SER A 200 17.92 -0.39 5.30
C SER A 200 19.38 -0.13 5.63
N ILE A 201 20.19 -1.16 5.50
CA ILE A 201 21.65 -1.09 5.54
C ILE A 201 22.15 -1.55 4.18
N SER A 202 22.86 -0.68 3.49
CA SER A 202 23.54 -1.06 2.24
C SER A 202 24.75 -1.94 2.54
N LEU A 203 24.81 -3.08 1.87
CA LEU A 203 25.95 -3.99 1.78
C LEU A 203 26.91 -3.62 0.63
N ASP A 204 26.57 -2.61 -0.18
CA ASP A 204 27.48 -2.06 -1.19
C ASP A 204 28.66 -1.37 -0.48
N LEU A 205 29.83 -2.02 -0.47
CA LEU A 205 31.06 -1.49 0.10
C LEU A 205 31.42 -0.11 -0.48
N VAL A 206 31.12 0.13 -1.76
CA VAL A 206 31.36 1.43 -2.40
C VAL A 206 30.44 2.48 -1.78
N GLN A 207 29.20 2.13 -1.47
CA GLN A 207 28.28 3.01 -0.75
C GLN A 207 28.69 3.24 0.69
N ALA A 208 29.16 2.22 1.41
CA ALA A 208 29.64 2.36 2.78
C ALA A 208 30.87 3.29 2.86
N LEU A 209 31.84 3.11 1.95
CA LEU A 209 33.07 3.91 1.92
C LEU A 209 32.82 5.33 1.42
N PHE A 210 32.12 5.47 0.28
CA PHE A 210 32.02 6.75 -0.44
C PHE A 210 30.68 7.49 -0.26
N GLY A 211 29.73 6.89 0.43
CA GLY A 211 28.35 7.40 0.57
C GLY A 211 27.44 7.01 -0.62
N PRO A 212 26.13 7.19 -0.49
CA PRO A 212 25.17 6.90 -1.56
C PRO A 212 25.39 7.83 -2.77
N LYS A 213 25.01 7.36 -3.97
CA LYS A 213 24.87 8.25 -5.13
C LYS A 213 23.74 9.22 -4.82
N ARG A 214 24.00 10.52 -4.95
CA ARG A 214 23.01 11.59 -4.77
C ARG A 214 23.00 12.46 -6.01
N TYR A 215 21.81 12.94 -6.34
CA TYR A 215 21.64 14.06 -7.25
C TYR A 215 21.80 15.35 -6.45
N SER A 216 22.61 16.28 -6.95
CA SER A 216 22.57 17.67 -6.52
C SER A 216 22.27 18.53 -7.73
N TYR A 217 21.52 19.60 -7.49
CA TYR A 217 21.05 20.52 -8.52
C TYR A 217 21.62 21.89 -8.22
N GLU A 218 22.15 22.52 -9.25
CA GLU A 218 22.60 23.91 -9.21
C GLU A 218 21.81 24.66 -10.28
N THR A 219 20.99 25.63 -9.86
CA THR A 219 20.28 26.48 -10.82
C THR A 219 21.29 27.37 -11.53
N VAL A 220 21.29 27.30 -12.85
CA VAL A 220 22.21 28.07 -13.71
C VAL A 220 21.48 29.21 -14.42
N ASP A 221 20.24 28.99 -14.85
CA ASP A 221 19.44 29.99 -15.56
C ASP A 221 17.93 29.80 -15.31
N GLY A 222 17.15 30.87 -15.53
CA GLY A 222 15.70 30.93 -15.34
C GLY A 222 15.24 31.55 -14.01
N PRO A 223 13.91 31.65 -13.79
CA PRO A 223 12.84 31.06 -14.61
C PRO A 223 12.61 31.81 -15.94
N VAL A 224 12.44 31.06 -17.03
CA VAL A 224 12.06 31.56 -18.38
C VAL A 224 10.69 30.99 -18.75
N LEU A 225 9.84 31.80 -19.41
CA LEU A 225 8.53 31.32 -19.88
C LEU A 225 8.66 30.61 -21.23
N GLY A 226 8.20 29.36 -21.27
CA GLY A 226 8.11 28.54 -22.48
C GLY A 226 6.67 28.20 -22.84
N TRP A 227 6.44 27.81 -24.10
CA TRP A 227 5.15 27.35 -24.59
C TRP A 227 5.27 25.92 -25.13
N VAL A 228 4.66 24.97 -24.42
CA VAL A 228 4.60 23.57 -24.82
C VAL A 228 3.41 23.40 -25.76
N LYS A 229 3.69 23.15 -27.04
CA LYS A 229 2.67 22.82 -28.05
C LYS A 229 2.49 21.31 -28.10
N MET A 230 1.31 20.84 -27.72
CA MET A 230 0.97 19.42 -27.72
C MET A 230 0.62 18.94 -29.13
N PRO A 231 0.80 17.65 -29.46
CA PRO A 231 0.42 17.09 -30.75
C PRO A 231 -1.06 17.31 -31.10
N GLU A 232 -1.94 17.36 -30.10
CA GLU A 232 -3.39 17.57 -30.27
C GLU A 232 -3.77 19.05 -30.50
N GLY A 233 -2.78 19.95 -30.54
CA GLY A 233 -2.92 21.36 -30.89
C GLY A 233 -3.16 22.32 -29.72
N ASP A 234 -3.34 21.83 -28.50
CA ASP A 234 -3.37 22.70 -27.31
C ASP A 234 -1.97 23.18 -26.93
N THR A 235 -1.89 24.40 -26.41
CA THR A 235 -0.63 25.02 -25.99
C THR A 235 -0.70 25.38 -24.52
N HIS A 236 0.35 25.04 -23.77
CA HIS A 236 0.45 25.31 -22.35
C HIS A 236 1.68 26.15 -22.04
N GLN A 237 1.48 27.19 -21.23
CA GLN A 237 2.58 27.99 -20.71
C GLN A 237 3.25 27.25 -19.54
N VAL A 238 4.57 27.19 -19.57
CA VAL A 238 5.40 26.59 -18.51
C VAL A 238 6.50 27.57 -18.11
N GLN A 239 6.90 27.53 -16.83
CA GLN A 239 8.12 28.15 -16.37
C GLN A 239 9.24 27.11 -16.45
N LEU A 240 10.37 27.49 -17.02
CA LEU A 240 11.53 26.63 -17.25
C LEU A 240 12.71 27.15 -16.43
N THR A 241 13.38 26.25 -15.73
CA THR A 241 14.60 26.56 -14.96
C THR A 241 15.70 25.60 -15.40
N LEU A 242 16.78 26.15 -15.97
CA LEU A 242 17.95 25.37 -16.34
C LEU A 242 18.78 25.06 -15.10
N GLN A 243 19.01 23.78 -14.87
CA GLN A 243 19.78 23.27 -13.75
C GLN A 243 20.92 22.40 -14.24
N ARG A 244 22.09 22.58 -13.62
CA ARG A 244 23.18 21.64 -13.73
C ARG A 244 23.00 20.53 -12.71
N GLN A 245 22.77 19.32 -13.18
CA GLN A 245 22.57 18.16 -12.34
C GLN A 245 23.88 17.39 -12.20
N ARG A 246 24.31 17.20 -10.95
CA ARG A 246 25.45 16.34 -10.61
C ARG A 246 24.93 15.03 -10.06
N LEU A 247 25.27 13.92 -10.70
CA LEU A 247 25.10 12.57 -10.18
C LEU A 247 26.44 12.02 -9.72
N GLY A 248 26.62 11.89 -8.42
CA GLY A 248 27.87 11.38 -7.88
C GLY A 248 27.76 10.92 -6.44
N ARG A 249 28.85 10.38 -5.90
CA ARG A 249 28.98 10.09 -4.47
C ARG A 249 29.73 11.25 -3.80
N PRO A 250 29.32 11.74 -2.63
CA PRO A 250 29.94 12.92 -2.01
C PRO A 250 31.45 12.81 -1.81
N ARG A 251 31.96 11.62 -1.48
CA ARG A 251 33.39 11.38 -1.20
C ARG A 251 34.20 10.94 -2.43
N LEU A 252 33.58 10.75 -3.60
CA LEU A 252 34.31 10.46 -4.83
C LEU A 252 34.38 11.71 -5.72
N LYS A 253 35.58 11.96 -6.26
CA LYS A 253 35.81 13.03 -7.24
C LYS A 253 35.12 12.76 -8.59
N ARG A 254 34.80 11.49 -8.89
CA ARG A 254 34.08 11.12 -10.11
C ARG A 254 32.58 11.42 -9.94
N ALA A 255 32.11 12.42 -10.66
CA ALA A 255 30.69 12.74 -10.81
C ALA A 255 30.33 12.85 -12.29
N LYS A 256 29.13 12.44 -12.65
CA LYS A 256 28.55 12.73 -13.96
C LYS A 256 27.77 14.03 -13.86
N TRP A 257 27.98 14.90 -14.83
CA TRP A 257 27.22 16.12 -14.98
C TRP A 257 26.26 15.94 -16.15
N ALA A 258 25.07 16.50 -16.01
CA ALA A 258 24.07 16.57 -17.06
C ALA A 258 23.29 17.87 -16.90
N TRP A 259 22.76 18.39 -18.00
CA TRP A 259 21.83 19.50 -17.95
C TRP A 259 20.40 18.99 -17.84
N SER A 260 19.65 19.59 -16.93
CA SER A 260 18.26 19.26 -16.68
C SER A 260 17.47 20.57 -16.66
N VAL A 261 16.40 20.63 -17.44
CA VAL A 261 15.46 21.74 -17.41
C VAL A 261 14.27 21.30 -16.58
N GLY A 262 14.20 21.81 -15.36
CA GLY A 262 13.00 21.70 -14.53
C GLY A 262 11.91 22.58 -15.11
N TRP A 263 10.67 22.11 -15.10
CA TRP A 263 9.54 22.92 -15.54
C TRP A 263 8.37 22.77 -14.59
N ASP A 264 7.60 23.85 -14.46
CA ASP A 264 6.37 23.92 -13.71
C ASP A 264 5.30 24.70 -14.51
N THR A 265 4.04 24.44 -14.21
CA THR A 265 2.91 25.14 -14.83
C THR A 265 2.27 26.10 -13.82
N PRO A 266 2.29 27.41 -14.06
CA PRO A 266 1.61 28.35 -13.17
C PRO A 266 0.09 28.18 -13.20
N ASN A 267 -0.48 27.68 -14.31
CA ASN A 267 -1.92 27.69 -14.57
C ASN A 267 -2.58 26.30 -14.41
N GLY A 268 -2.25 25.59 -13.32
CA GLY A 268 -3.02 24.41 -12.90
C GLY A 268 -2.78 23.12 -13.70
N GLY A 269 -1.59 22.92 -14.27
CA GLY A 269 -1.13 21.64 -14.81
C GLY A 269 -1.62 21.28 -16.21
N ILE A 270 -0.81 20.47 -16.92
CA ILE A 270 -1.13 19.95 -18.25
C ILE A 270 -1.90 18.63 -18.11
N PRO A 271 -3.11 18.50 -18.69
CA PRO A 271 -3.90 17.27 -18.57
C PRO A 271 -3.29 16.15 -19.41
N THR A 272 -3.20 14.95 -18.81
CA THR A 272 -2.69 13.73 -19.48
C THR A 272 -3.74 12.63 -19.65
N LYS A 273 -4.89 12.73 -18.98
CA LYS A 273 -6.00 11.76 -19.10
C LYS A 273 -7.28 12.44 -19.60
N PRO A 274 -8.20 11.68 -20.24
CA PRO A 274 -9.49 12.19 -20.66
C PRO A 274 -10.26 12.90 -19.54
N HIS A 275 -11.11 13.86 -19.91
CA HIS A 275 -11.94 14.64 -18.99
C HIS A 275 -11.16 15.46 -17.95
N GLY A 276 -9.90 15.81 -18.22
CA GLY A 276 -9.11 16.69 -17.36
C GLY A 276 -8.64 16.06 -16.06
N ARG A 277 -8.74 14.73 -15.92
CA ARG A 277 -8.19 13.99 -14.77
C ARG A 277 -6.65 13.95 -14.87
N ASN A 278 -5.98 13.94 -13.72
CA ASN A 278 -4.51 13.79 -13.60
C ASN A 278 -3.71 14.84 -14.38
N ARG A 279 -3.50 15.99 -13.75
CA ARG A 279 -2.74 17.10 -14.31
C ARG A 279 -1.31 17.08 -13.81
N ILE A 280 -0.34 17.18 -14.71
CA ILE A 280 1.07 17.26 -14.36
C ILE A 280 1.42 18.74 -14.16
N THR A 281 1.80 19.10 -12.94
CA THR A 281 2.13 20.47 -12.55
C THR A 281 3.61 20.82 -12.71
N GLY A 282 4.47 19.81 -12.87
CA GLY A 282 5.88 20.00 -13.14
C GLY A 282 6.63 18.69 -13.30
N SER A 283 7.78 18.76 -13.95
CA SER A 283 8.71 17.64 -14.13
C SER A 283 10.09 18.19 -14.53
N ALA A 284 10.95 17.33 -15.06
CA ALA A 284 12.21 17.76 -15.64
C ALA A 284 12.50 16.98 -16.93
N VAL A 285 13.26 17.60 -17.84
CA VAL A 285 13.78 16.98 -19.08
C VAL A 285 15.28 17.21 -19.17
N THR A 286 16.02 16.21 -19.63
CA THR A 286 17.46 16.32 -19.87
C THR A 286 17.69 16.99 -21.23
N VAL A 287 18.59 17.97 -21.27
CA VAL A 287 19.03 18.62 -22.51
C VAL A 287 20.53 18.36 -22.73
N PRO A 288 21.00 18.29 -23.99
CA PRO A 288 22.41 18.08 -24.28
C PRO A 288 23.20 19.38 -24.13
N ASP A 289 24.53 19.26 -24.02
CA ASP A 289 25.44 20.40 -23.81
C ASP A 289 25.32 21.43 -24.95
N GLU A 290 25.20 20.96 -26.20
CA GLU A 290 25.14 21.82 -27.38
C GLU A 290 23.96 22.81 -27.30
N ALA A 291 22.80 22.36 -26.82
CA ALA A 291 21.62 23.22 -26.70
C ALA A 291 21.80 24.32 -25.63
N VAL A 292 22.61 24.06 -24.60
CA VAL A 292 22.95 25.05 -23.57
C VAL A 292 23.96 26.04 -24.12
N GLU A 293 25.00 25.56 -24.82
CA GLU A 293 26.02 26.39 -25.47
C GLU A 293 25.43 27.35 -26.51
N THR A 294 24.47 26.88 -27.32
CA THR A 294 23.76 27.71 -28.31
C THR A 294 22.60 28.51 -27.73
N ARG A 295 22.37 28.47 -26.41
CA ARG A 295 21.24 29.13 -25.71
C ARG A 295 19.86 28.80 -26.31
N SER A 296 19.69 27.57 -26.78
CA SER A 296 18.41 27.07 -27.33
C SER A 296 17.79 25.95 -26.47
N TRP A 297 18.24 25.85 -25.22
CA TRP A 297 17.84 24.80 -24.28
C TRP A 297 16.35 24.90 -23.91
N ASP A 298 15.79 26.11 -23.91
CA ASP A 298 14.39 26.42 -23.60
C ASP A 298 13.45 25.89 -24.70
N VAL A 299 13.75 26.19 -25.95
CA VAL A 299 13.00 25.71 -27.12
C VAL A 299 13.06 24.19 -27.20
N LEU A 300 14.25 23.60 -27.02
CA LEU A 300 14.41 22.15 -27.01
C LEU A 300 13.67 21.50 -25.84
N ALA A 301 13.73 22.10 -24.64
CA ALA A 301 13.01 21.59 -23.48
C ALA A 301 11.50 21.58 -23.73
N CYS A 302 10.91 22.66 -24.27
CA CYS A 302 9.49 22.69 -24.64
C CYS A 302 9.11 21.55 -25.60
N ALA A 303 9.94 21.26 -26.59
CA ALA A 303 9.71 20.15 -27.52
C ALA A 303 9.81 18.77 -26.84
N LEU A 304 10.79 18.57 -25.94
CA LEU A 304 10.95 17.33 -25.19
C LEU A 304 9.80 17.11 -24.18
N ILE A 305 9.31 18.19 -23.55
CA ILE A 305 8.15 18.15 -22.66
C ILE A 305 6.91 17.76 -23.46
N ALA A 306 6.67 18.39 -24.62
CA ALA A 306 5.56 18.06 -25.50
C ALA A 306 5.58 16.58 -25.92
N ARG A 307 6.76 16.06 -26.31
CA ARG A 307 6.94 14.64 -26.67
C ARG A 307 6.57 13.71 -25.50
N LYS A 308 7.14 13.94 -24.32
CA LYS A 308 6.90 13.11 -23.12
C LYS A 308 5.42 13.13 -22.71
N LEU A 309 4.80 14.30 -22.69
CA LEU A 309 3.38 14.43 -22.35
C LEU A 309 2.47 13.83 -23.42
N GLY A 310 2.86 13.90 -24.70
CA GLY A 310 2.16 13.24 -25.80
C GLY A 310 2.22 11.71 -25.70
N GLU A 311 3.35 11.13 -25.29
CA GLU A 311 3.48 9.70 -25.00
C GLU A 311 2.56 9.28 -23.84
N ASP A 312 2.51 10.07 -22.76
CA ASP A 312 1.61 9.81 -21.63
C ASP A 312 0.14 9.93 -22.04
N ARG A 313 -0.23 10.94 -22.84
CA ARG A 313 -1.59 11.10 -23.40
C ARG A 313 -1.99 9.89 -24.26
N THR A 314 -1.10 9.45 -25.14
CA THR A 314 -1.30 8.27 -25.98
C THR A 314 -1.53 7.03 -25.12
N ARG A 315 -0.69 6.83 -24.10
CA ARG A 315 -0.82 5.71 -23.14
C ARG A 315 -2.17 5.70 -22.42
N TYR A 316 -2.72 6.87 -22.11
CA TYR A 316 -3.99 7.00 -21.39
C TYR A 316 -5.22 7.21 -22.31
N GLY A 317 -5.07 7.05 -23.62
CA GLY A 317 -6.17 7.20 -24.57
C GLY A 317 -6.77 8.60 -24.58
N TYR A 318 -5.94 9.63 -24.42
CA TYR A 318 -6.38 11.02 -24.52
C TYR A 318 -6.94 11.26 -25.93
N PRO A 319 -8.18 11.78 -26.06
CA PRO A 319 -8.80 11.91 -27.37
C PRO A 319 -8.07 12.96 -28.21
N GLU A 320 -7.70 12.59 -29.43
CA GLU A 320 -7.28 13.57 -30.43
C GLU A 320 -8.45 14.53 -30.69
N ARG A 321 -8.17 15.82 -30.61
CA ARG A 321 -9.16 16.84 -30.94
C ARG A 321 -9.39 16.78 -32.44
N LYS A 322 -10.51 16.21 -32.88
CA LYS A 322 -10.94 16.33 -34.28
C LYS A 322 -11.02 17.82 -34.60
N SER A 323 -10.13 18.30 -35.46
CA SER A 323 -10.26 19.64 -36.02
C SER A 323 -11.63 19.71 -36.68
N LYS A 324 -12.49 20.61 -36.20
CA LYS A 324 -13.67 21.00 -36.97
C LYS A 324 -13.12 21.79 -38.15
N GLY A 325 -13.01 21.12 -39.30
CA GLY A 325 -12.77 21.77 -40.60
C GLY A 325 -13.95 22.65 -40.98
#